data_AF-A0A953XHF4-F1
#
_entry.id   AF-A0A953XHF4-F1
#
_cell.length_a   1.000
_cell.length_b   1.000
_cell.length_c   1.000
_cell.angle_alpha   90.00
_cell.angle_beta   90.00
_cell.angle_gamma   90.00
#
_symmetry.space_group_name_H-M   'P 1'
#
loop_
_entity.id
_entity.type
_entity.pdbx_description
1 polymer ?
#
loop_
_entity_poly.entity_id
_entity_poly.type
_entity_poly.pdbx_seq_one_letter_code
_entity_poly.pdbx_strand_id
1 'polypeptide(L)'
;MGDVGFFLILAVVSVVVFGLSESLAIRRRRKRRELIDSRQPQSDEVFAAGISALTHVPQSFVRAFRLAVGRAIGVDYTRLLPTDRISGDLRVVNFDAWELAAVLERAFDMRVRVVDVMRAETLRELCKQLYLNSENISEADPPLHRDPVPRERAPEPEVVVATEVTVKEDQPPQQG
;
A
#
# COMPACT_ATOMS: atom_id res chain seq x y z
N MET A 1 18.75 48.54 7.97
CA MET A 1 19.78 47.64 8.55
C MET A 1 19.20 46.53 9.45
N GLY A 2 17.93 46.60 9.89
CA GLY A 2 17.31 45.54 10.72
C GLY A 2 16.98 44.23 9.97
N ASP A 3 16.57 44.32 8.70
CA ASP A 3 16.10 43.14 7.96
C ASP A 3 17.20 42.15 7.61
N VAL A 4 18.39 42.61 7.22
CA VAL A 4 19.51 41.72 6.87
C VAL A 4 19.97 40.88 8.07
N GLY A 5 20.04 41.50 9.25
CA GLY A 5 20.34 40.79 10.50
C GLY A 5 19.26 39.76 10.86
N PHE A 6 17.99 40.12 10.67
CA PHE A 6 16.87 39.20 10.89
C PHE A 6 16.90 38.00 9.93
N PHE A 7 17.15 38.22 8.63
CA PHE A 7 17.28 37.13 7.65
C PHE A 7 18.49 36.23 7.92
N LEU A 8 19.62 36.79 8.36
CA LEU A 8 20.78 36.00 8.75
C LEU A 8 20.49 35.13 9.98
N ILE A 9 19.79 35.66 10.98
CA ILE A 9 19.37 34.89 12.15
C ILE A 9 18.42 33.76 11.73
N LEU A 10 17.42 34.03 10.90
CA LEU A 10 16.51 33.00 10.39
C LEU A 10 17.23 31.92 9.59
N ALA A 11 18.21 32.29 8.77
CA ALA A 11 19.00 31.34 8.00
C ALA A 11 19.83 30.43 8.93
N VAL A 12 20.50 31.00 9.93
CA VAL A 12 21.27 30.24 10.92
C VAL A 12 20.36 29.32 11.73
N VAL A 13 19.22 29.80 12.21
CA VAL A 13 18.24 28.99 12.94
C VAL A 13 17.74 27.84 12.08
N SER A 14 17.41 28.10 10.81
CA SER A 14 16.94 27.06 9.88
C SER A 14 17.99 25.97 9.66
N VAL A 15 19.26 26.34 9.46
CA VAL A 15 20.38 25.40 9.30
C VAL A 15 20.58 24.56 10.56
N VAL A 16 20.55 25.18 11.75
CA VAL A 16 20.73 24.48 13.03
C VAL A 16 19.57 23.52 13.29
N VAL A 17 18.32 23.96 13.11
CA VAL A 17 17.13 23.12 13.30
C VAL A 17 17.15 21.93 12.32
N PHE A 18 17.45 22.18 11.06
CA PHE A 18 17.55 21.13 10.04
C PHE A 18 18.66 20.12 10.38
N GLY A 19 19.86 20.60 10.72
CA GLY A 19 20.99 19.74 11.08
C GLY A 19 20.73 18.89 12.33
N LEU A 20 20.07 19.44 13.34
CA LEU A 20 19.66 18.70 14.54
C LEU A 20 18.61 17.64 14.20
N SER A 21 17.63 17.95 13.35
CA SER A 21 16.60 17.01 12.92
C SER A 21 17.20 15.80 12.20
N GLU A 22 18.09 16.02 11.23
CA GLU A 22 18.80 14.97 10.50
C GLU A 22 19.67 14.12 11.44
N SER A 23 20.43 14.76 12.32
CA SER A 23 21.28 14.06 13.29
C SER A 23 20.48 13.15 14.22
N LEU A 24 19.31 13.61 14.68
CA LEU A 24 18.39 12.79 15.49
C LEU A 24 17.78 11.66 14.67
N ALA A 25 17.41 11.90 13.42
CA ALA A 25 16.90 10.87 12.52
C ALA A 25 17.93 9.75 12.30
N ILE A 26 19.17 10.10 11.97
CA ILE A 26 20.27 9.14 11.80
C ILE A 26 20.50 8.33 13.08
N ARG A 27 20.54 9.01 14.24
CA ARG A 27 20.72 8.32 15.53
C ARG A 27 19.59 7.36 15.84
N ARG A 28 18.33 7.71 15.55
CA ARG A 28 17.17 6.82 15.72
C ARG A 28 17.26 5.60 14.82
N ARG A 29 17.57 5.80 13.53
CA ARG A 29 17.73 4.72 12.55
C ARG A 29 18.86 3.76 12.93
N ARG A 30 19.96 4.29 13.46
CA ARG A 30 21.06 3.48 13.98
C ARG A 30 20.65 2.65 15.20
N LYS A 31 20.02 3.27 16.21
CA LYS A 31 19.53 2.55 17.40
C LYS A 31 18.51 1.46 17.04
N ARG A 32 17.63 1.73 16.06
CA ARG A 32 16.71 0.76 15.51
C ARG A 32 17.44 -0.45 14.93
N ARG A 33 18.43 -0.22 14.07
CA ARG A 33 19.23 -1.30 13.48
C ARG A 33 19.97 -2.08 14.55
N GLU A 34 20.64 -1.41 15.47
CA GLU A 34 21.33 -2.08 16.60
C GLU A 34 20.38 -2.97 17.40
N LEU A 35 19.15 -2.51 17.69
CA LEU A 35 18.15 -3.31 18.39
C LEU A 35 17.69 -4.51 17.55
N ILE A 36 17.37 -4.32 16.28
CA ILE A 36 16.80 -5.36 15.42
C ILE A 36 17.86 -6.40 15.04
N ASP A 37 19.06 -5.96 14.69
CA ASP A 37 20.18 -6.82 14.30
C ASP A 37 20.69 -7.69 15.47
N SER A 38 20.43 -7.27 16.71
CA SER A 38 20.74 -8.07 17.90
C SER A 38 19.84 -9.31 18.09
N ARG A 39 18.69 -9.35 17.42
CA ARG A 39 17.67 -10.40 17.60
C ARG A 39 17.96 -11.60 16.72
N GLN A 40 17.57 -12.79 17.16
CA GLN A 40 17.63 -13.97 16.31
C GLN A 40 16.60 -13.88 15.17
N PRO A 41 16.95 -14.30 13.94
CA PRO A 41 15.99 -14.36 12.84
C PRO A 41 14.89 -15.38 13.15
N GLN A 42 13.64 -14.99 12.86
CA GLN A 42 12.44 -15.80 13.04
C GLN A 42 11.88 -16.20 11.68
N SER A 43 11.39 -17.43 11.57
CA SER A 43 10.66 -17.91 10.40
C SER A 43 9.35 -17.14 10.21
N ASP A 44 8.87 -17.10 8.97
CA ASP A 44 7.61 -16.46 8.63
C ASP A 44 6.41 -17.15 9.31
N GLU A 45 6.52 -18.45 9.61
CA GLU A 45 5.51 -19.22 10.35
C GLU A 45 5.36 -18.73 11.79
N VAL A 46 6.47 -18.51 12.50
CA VAL A 46 6.46 -18.00 13.88
C VAL A 46 5.89 -16.60 13.92
N PHE A 47 6.30 -15.75 12.98
CA PHE A 47 5.77 -14.40 12.87
C PHE A 47 4.27 -14.39 12.55
N ALA A 48 3.83 -15.22 11.60
CA ALA A 48 2.42 -15.37 11.24
C ALA A 48 1.58 -15.94 12.39
N ALA A 49 2.09 -16.93 13.14
CA ALA A 49 1.42 -17.44 14.34
C ALA A 49 1.24 -16.33 15.40
N GLY A 50 2.25 -15.46 15.56
CA GLY A 50 2.15 -14.31 16.44
C GLY A 50 1.13 -13.27 15.99
N ILE A 51 0.85 -13.16 14.69
CA ILE A 51 -0.23 -12.29 14.18
C ILE A 51 -1.60 -12.96 14.32
N SER A 52 -1.67 -14.23 13.93
CA SER A 52 -2.91 -14.96 13.72
C SER A 52 -3.54 -15.55 14.97
N ALA A 53 -2.98 -15.28 16.16
CA ALA A 53 -3.46 -15.80 17.45
C ALA A 53 -4.95 -15.53 17.76
N LEU A 54 -5.57 -14.52 17.11
CA LEU A 54 -6.99 -14.15 17.32
C LEU A 54 -7.76 -13.87 16.01
N THR A 55 -7.06 -13.63 14.90
CA THR A 55 -7.65 -13.25 13.61
C THR A 55 -6.86 -13.98 12.56
N HIS A 56 -7.50 -14.87 11.78
CA HIS A 56 -6.77 -15.65 10.79
C HIS A 56 -6.32 -14.75 9.64
N VAL A 57 -5.02 -14.44 9.58
CA VAL A 57 -4.41 -13.71 8.46
C VAL A 57 -3.59 -14.72 7.63
N PRO A 58 -3.78 -14.79 6.30
CA PRO A 58 -3.02 -15.68 5.42
C PRO A 58 -1.52 -15.45 5.56
N GLN A 59 -0.75 -16.54 5.62
CA GLN A 59 0.71 -16.48 5.77
C GLN A 59 1.39 -15.70 4.61
N SER A 60 0.84 -15.78 3.41
CA SER A 60 1.31 -15.00 2.25
C SER A 60 1.18 -13.50 2.46
N PHE A 61 0.05 -13.04 2.99
CA PHE A 61 -0.20 -11.64 3.33
C PHE A 61 0.77 -11.18 4.42
N VAL A 62 0.92 -11.99 5.48
CA VAL A 62 1.86 -11.69 6.57
C VAL A 62 3.30 -11.59 6.06
N ARG A 63 3.72 -12.49 5.18
CA ARG A 63 5.06 -12.47 4.58
C ARG A 63 5.28 -11.21 3.74
N ALA A 64 4.32 -10.86 2.88
CA ALA A 64 4.37 -9.64 2.09
C ALA A 64 4.45 -8.39 2.97
N PHE A 65 3.63 -8.34 4.04
CA PHE A 65 3.63 -7.26 5.02
C PHE A 65 5.01 -7.12 5.68
N ARG A 66 5.55 -8.22 6.19
CA ARG A 66 6.85 -8.25 6.87
C ARG A 66 7.99 -7.77 5.97
N LEU A 67 8.00 -8.21 4.71
CA LEU A 67 8.95 -7.78 3.69
C LEU A 67 8.83 -6.28 3.37
N ALA A 68 7.60 -5.78 3.22
CA ALA A 68 7.32 -4.38 2.96
C ALA A 68 7.80 -3.49 4.11
N VAL A 69 7.50 -3.87 5.36
CA VAL A 69 7.98 -3.18 6.57
C VAL A 69 9.51 -3.15 6.60
N GLY A 70 10.17 -4.31 6.43
CA GLY A 70 11.64 -4.39 6.45
C GLY A 70 12.30 -3.50 5.41
N ARG A 71 11.73 -3.43 4.19
CA ARG A 71 12.19 -2.52 3.14
C ARG A 71 12.00 -1.05 3.52
N ALA A 72 10.81 -0.67 3.99
CA ALA A 72 10.49 0.71 4.32
C ALA A 72 11.39 1.28 5.43
N ILE A 73 11.72 0.47 6.44
CA ILE A 73 12.54 0.94 7.57
C ILE A 73 14.02 0.58 7.42
N GLY A 74 14.38 -0.14 6.35
CA GLY A 74 15.74 -0.53 6.01
C GLY A 74 16.39 -1.44 7.05
N VAL A 75 15.71 -2.53 7.41
CA VAL A 75 16.17 -3.56 8.38
C VAL A 75 15.85 -4.96 7.86
N ASP A 76 16.53 -5.97 8.42
CA ASP A 76 16.25 -7.36 8.11
C ASP A 76 14.86 -7.77 8.59
N TYR A 77 13.97 -8.06 7.62
CA TYR A 77 12.58 -8.41 7.90
C TYR A 77 12.46 -9.68 8.74
N THR A 78 13.44 -10.61 8.64
CA THR A 78 13.44 -11.86 9.41
C THR A 78 13.62 -11.64 10.91
N ARG A 79 14.05 -10.45 11.33
CA ARG A 79 14.27 -10.10 12.75
C ARG A 79 13.16 -9.23 13.34
N LEU A 80 12.15 -8.90 12.52
CA LEU A 80 10.94 -8.23 12.98
C LEU A 80 10.09 -9.19 13.79
N LEU A 81 9.51 -8.66 14.87
CA LEU A 81 8.60 -9.35 15.76
C LEU A 81 7.19 -8.76 15.62
N PRO A 82 6.14 -9.57 15.72
CA PRO A 82 4.77 -9.07 15.60
C PRO A 82 4.40 -8.11 16.75
N THR A 83 5.08 -8.21 17.89
CA THR A 83 4.92 -7.33 19.05
C THR A 83 5.73 -6.04 18.97
N ASP A 84 6.53 -5.86 17.92
CA ASP A 84 7.35 -4.65 17.78
C ASP A 84 6.47 -3.41 17.76
N ARG A 85 6.75 -2.50 18.69
CA ARG A 85 6.09 -1.20 18.77
C ARG A 85 6.60 -0.29 17.65
N ILE A 86 5.68 0.29 16.89
CA ILE A 86 6.01 1.11 15.72
C ILE A 86 6.86 2.32 16.13
N SER A 87 6.40 3.12 17.10
CA SER A 87 7.13 4.29 17.59
C SER A 87 8.23 3.95 18.61
N GLY A 88 8.08 2.84 19.33
CA GLY A 88 8.96 2.41 20.42
C GLY A 88 10.19 1.66 19.93
N ASP A 89 9.98 0.45 19.42
CA ASP A 89 11.05 -0.47 19.03
C ASP A 89 11.58 -0.14 17.64
N LEU A 90 10.68 0.07 16.69
CA LEU A 90 11.03 0.40 15.30
C LEU A 90 11.33 1.88 15.11
N ARG A 91 11.14 2.72 16.15
CA ARG A 91 11.44 4.17 16.11
C ARG A 91 10.86 4.87 14.87
N VAL A 92 9.74 4.38 14.34
CA VAL A 92 9.07 4.91 13.15
C VAL A 92 8.28 6.14 13.57
N VAL A 93 8.71 7.29 13.07
CA VAL A 93 8.12 8.60 13.36
C VAL A 93 8.27 9.52 12.16
N ASN A 94 7.31 10.42 11.96
CA ASN A 94 7.32 11.45 10.92
C ASN A 94 7.57 10.86 9.52
N PHE A 95 8.75 11.13 8.95
CA PHE A 95 9.15 10.67 7.61
C PHE A 95 9.15 9.15 7.49
N ASP A 96 9.63 8.43 8.50
CA ASP A 96 9.65 6.96 8.46
C ASP A 96 8.21 6.40 8.41
N ALA A 97 7.24 7.07 9.02
CA ALA A 97 5.83 6.66 8.99
C ALA A 97 5.19 6.95 7.63
N TRP A 98 5.57 8.05 6.98
CA TRP A 98 5.22 8.37 5.60
C TRP A 98 5.77 7.33 4.62
N GLU A 99 7.05 6.99 4.75
CA GLU A 99 7.71 5.99 3.93
C GLU A 99 7.06 4.61 4.13
N LEU A 100 6.80 4.22 5.37
CA LEU A 100 6.10 2.98 5.68
C LEU A 100 4.70 2.93 5.07
N ALA A 101 3.91 4.00 5.20
CA ALA A 101 2.59 4.08 4.60
C ALA A 101 2.65 3.95 3.06
N ALA A 102 3.55 4.69 2.40
CA ALA A 102 3.69 4.65 0.94
C ALA A 102 4.14 3.27 0.41
N VAL A 103 5.05 2.60 1.13
CA VAL A 103 5.51 1.26 0.75
C VAL A 103 4.40 0.23 0.94
N LEU A 104 3.62 0.32 2.03
CA LEU A 104 2.49 -0.57 2.27
C LEU A 104 1.36 -0.34 1.27
N GLU A 105 1.04 0.91 0.96
CA GLU A 105 0.06 1.28 -0.07
C GLU A 105 0.41 0.67 -1.42
N ARG A 106 1.68 0.78 -1.84
CA ARG A 106 2.16 0.15 -3.08
C ARG A 106 2.17 -1.38 -3.00
N ALA A 107 2.52 -1.96 -1.85
CA ALA A 107 2.64 -3.41 -1.70
C ALA A 107 1.29 -4.14 -1.75
N PHE A 108 0.22 -3.46 -1.34
CA PHE A 108 -1.11 -4.06 -1.21
C PHE A 108 -2.17 -3.44 -2.13
N ASP A 109 -1.79 -2.48 -2.98
CA ASP A 109 -2.67 -1.76 -3.89
C ASP A 109 -3.93 -1.20 -3.19
N MET A 110 -3.72 -0.63 -2.01
CA MET A 110 -4.78 -0.07 -1.16
C MET A 110 -4.32 1.25 -0.55
N ARG A 111 -5.26 2.12 -0.18
CA ARG A 111 -4.91 3.34 0.54
C ARG A 111 -4.43 3.03 1.95
N VAL A 112 -3.23 3.51 2.30
CA VAL A 112 -2.68 3.41 3.66
C VAL A 112 -2.36 4.79 4.17
N ARG A 113 -3.14 5.29 5.14
CA ARG A 113 -2.88 6.62 5.71
C ARG A 113 -1.82 6.53 6.80
N VAL A 114 -0.96 7.55 6.85
CA VAL A 114 0.06 7.70 7.91
C VAL A 114 -0.56 7.68 9.30
N VAL A 115 -1.77 8.23 9.46
CA VAL A 115 -2.50 8.21 10.73
C VAL A 115 -2.83 6.79 11.17
N ASP A 116 -3.19 5.90 10.25
CA ASP A 116 -3.50 4.50 10.57
C ASP A 116 -2.23 3.76 11.00
N VAL A 117 -1.10 4.01 10.31
CA VAL A 117 0.23 3.49 10.70
C VAL A 117 0.64 3.95 12.10
N MET A 118 0.45 5.23 12.42
CA MET A 118 0.83 5.80 13.72
C MET A 118 -0.13 5.42 14.84
N ARG A 119 -1.38 5.09 14.50
CA ARG A 119 -2.40 4.65 15.46
C ARG A 119 -2.20 3.19 15.86
N ALA A 120 -1.72 2.35 14.95
CA ALA A 120 -1.35 0.99 15.29
C ALA A 120 -0.18 1.01 16.29
N GLU A 121 -0.35 0.39 17.45
CA GLU A 121 0.72 0.35 18.46
C GLU A 121 1.84 -0.59 18.01
N THR A 122 1.45 -1.72 17.40
CA THR A 122 2.35 -2.83 17.04
C THR A 122 2.21 -3.26 15.58
N LEU A 123 3.24 -3.94 15.05
CA LEU A 123 3.19 -4.55 13.72
C LEU A 123 2.03 -5.55 13.55
N ARG A 124 1.70 -6.29 14.61
CA ARG A 124 0.53 -7.19 14.65
C ARG A 124 -0.76 -6.43 14.39
N GLU A 125 -0.97 -5.34 15.10
CA GLU A 125 -2.20 -4.55 14.98
C GLU A 125 -2.31 -3.93 13.59
N LEU A 126 -1.22 -3.35 13.09
CA LEU A 126 -1.17 -2.78 11.74
C LEU A 126 -1.48 -3.82 10.67
N CYS A 127 -0.84 -4.99 10.73
CA CYS A 127 -1.06 -6.07 9.77
C CYS A 127 -2.52 -6.52 9.74
N LYS A 128 -3.14 -6.67 10.91
CA LYS A 128 -4.56 -7.04 11.02
C LYS A 128 -5.48 -5.97 10.43
N GLN A 129 -5.23 -4.70 10.73
CA GLN A 129 -6.03 -3.59 10.19
C GLN A 129 -5.94 -3.54 8.67
N LEU A 130 -4.74 -3.69 8.10
CA LEU A 130 -4.55 -3.73 6.65
C LEU A 130 -5.24 -4.94 6.02
N TYR A 131 -5.15 -6.11 6.66
CA TYR A 131 -5.83 -7.30 6.16
C TYR A 131 -7.36 -7.11 6.14
N LEU A 132 -7.94 -6.61 7.23
CA LEU A 132 -9.37 -6.31 7.28
C LEU A 132 -9.77 -5.26 6.23
N ASN A 133 -8.93 -4.25 5.98
CA ASN A 133 -9.19 -3.27 4.93
C ASN A 133 -9.09 -3.87 3.52
N SER A 134 -8.21 -4.86 3.30
CA SER A 134 -8.13 -5.60 2.02
C SER A 134 -9.38 -6.43 1.73
N GLU A 135 -10.02 -6.97 2.77
CA GLU A 135 -11.26 -7.74 2.60
C GLU A 135 -12.46 -6.81 2.37
N ASN A 136 -12.41 -5.60 2.94
CA ASN A 136 -13.46 -4.59 2.82
C ASN A 136 -13.26 -3.64 1.63
N ILE A 137 -12.60 -4.06 0.55
CA ILE A 137 -12.50 -3.29 -0.70
C ILE A 137 -13.92 -3.16 -1.28
N SER A 138 -14.60 -2.13 -0.80
CA SER A 138 -15.91 -1.66 -1.22
C SER A 138 -15.77 -0.98 -2.58
N GLU A 139 -16.79 -1.11 -3.44
CA GLU A 139 -16.90 -0.41 -4.72
C GLU A 139 -16.69 1.13 -4.62
N ALA A 140 -16.70 1.68 -3.41
CA ALA A 140 -16.46 3.09 -3.10
C ALA A 140 -14.99 3.54 -3.14
N ASP A 141 -13.99 2.64 -3.06
CA ASP A 141 -12.57 3.00 -3.12
C ASP A 141 -11.80 1.99 -3.99
N PRO A 142 -11.77 2.19 -5.33
CA PRO A 142 -11.13 1.25 -6.24
C PRO A 142 -9.60 1.20 -6.01
N PRO A 143 -8.96 0.04 -6.24
CA PRO A 143 -7.51 -0.10 -6.20
C PRO A 143 -6.81 0.94 -7.08
N LEU A 144 -5.68 1.47 -6.62
CA LEU A 144 -5.01 2.62 -7.22
C LEU A 144 -4.31 2.28 -8.56
N HIS A 145 -3.97 1.00 -8.78
CA HIS A 145 -3.24 0.53 -9.96
C HIS A 145 -3.99 -0.55 -10.77
N ARG A 146 -5.26 -0.32 -11.09
CA ARG A 146 -5.78 -0.86 -12.35
C ARG A 146 -5.40 0.09 -13.48
N ASP A 147 -4.49 -0.33 -14.34
CA ASP A 147 -4.49 0.19 -15.71
C ASP A 147 -5.93 0.11 -16.23
N PRO A 148 -6.45 1.16 -16.89
CA PRO A 148 -7.78 1.07 -17.47
C PRO A 148 -7.75 -0.11 -18.43
N VAL A 149 -8.48 -1.18 -18.09
CA VAL A 149 -8.75 -2.28 -19.02
C VAL A 149 -9.22 -1.60 -20.30
N PRO A 150 -8.54 -1.79 -21.45
CA PRO A 150 -9.02 -1.26 -22.70
C PRO A 150 -10.46 -1.73 -22.84
N ARG A 151 -11.41 -0.80 -22.82
CA ARG A 151 -12.81 -1.14 -23.06
C ARG A 151 -12.82 -1.77 -24.45
N GLU A 152 -12.93 -3.09 -24.53
CA GLU A 152 -13.19 -3.76 -25.79
C GLU A 152 -14.39 -3.05 -26.39
N ARG A 153 -14.15 -2.41 -27.53
CA ARG A 153 -15.16 -1.66 -28.27
C ARG A 153 -16.33 -2.63 -28.46
N ALA A 154 -17.49 -2.30 -27.92
CA ALA A 154 -18.69 -3.10 -28.08
C ALA A 154 -18.83 -3.48 -29.57
N PRO A 155 -19.13 -4.76 -29.91
CA PRO A 155 -19.22 -5.18 -31.29
C PRO A 155 -20.23 -4.27 -32.01
N GLU A 156 -19.78 -3.66 -33.11
CA GLU A 156 -20.63 -2.79 -33.92
C GLU A 156 -21.84 -3.60 -34.41
N PRO A 157 -23.07 -3.04 -34.37
CA PRO A 157 -24.25 -3.79 -34.77
C PRO A 157 -24.14 -4.19 -36.24
N GLU A 158 -24.28 -5.49 -36.51
CA GLU A 158 -24.34 -6.02 -37.87
C GLU A 158 -25.47 -5.32 -38.64
N VAL A 159 -25.10 -4.54 -39.66
CA VAL A 159 -26.06 -3.99 -40.62
C VAL A 159 -26.56 -5.16 -41.47
N VAL A 160 -27.76 -5.66 -41.13
CA VAL A 160 -28.47 -6.64 -41.94
C VAL A 160 -28.87 -5.97 -43.25
N VAL A 161 -28.11 -6.23 -44.32
CA VAL A 161 -28.50 -5.85 -45.68
C VAL A 161 -29.67 -6.76 -46.09
N ALA A 162 -30.85 -6.15 -46.23
CA ALA A 162 -32.03 -6.84 -46.73
C ALA A 162 -31.79 -7.28 -48.19
N THR A 163 -31.71 -8.58 -48.42
CA THR A 163 -31.72 -9.15 -49.76
C THR A 163 -33.15 -9.04 -50.31
N GLU A 164 -33.36 -8.18 -51.32
CA GLU A 164 -34.58 -8.19 -52.12
C GLU A 164 -34.70 -9.54 -52.85
N VAL A 165 -35.67 -10.36 -52.43
CA VAL A 165 -36.09 -11.53 -53.19
C VAL A 165 -37.42 -11.18 -53.86
N THR A 166 -37.36 -10.77 -55.13
CA THR A 166 -38.55 -10.61 -55.97
C THR A 166 -38.99 -11.98 -56.47
N VAL A 167 -40.14 -12.41 -55.98
CA VAL A 167 -40.81 -13.68 -56.28
C VAL A 167 -41.30 -13.70 -57.72
N LYS A 168 -40.98 -14.76 -58.48
CA LYS A 168 -41.59 -15.06 -59.78
C LYS A 168 -43.06 -15.46 -59.57
N GLU A 169 -43.97 -14.74 -60.22
CA GLU A 169 -45.38 -15.11 -60.36
C GLU A 169 -45.52 -16.42 -61.14
N ASP A 170 -46.14 -17.43 -60.54
CA ASP A 170 -46.75 -18.55 -61.25
C ASP A 170 -48.28 -18.34 -61.25
N GLN A 171 -48.85 -18.34 -62.45
CA GLN A 171 -50.27 -18.10 -62.74
C GLN A 171 -51.20 -19.19 -62.19
N PRO A 172 -52.45 -18.83 -61.84
CA PRO A 172 -53.41 -19.76 -61.23
C PRO A 172 -54.08 -20.69 -62.26
N PRO A 173 -54.53 -21.90 -61.86
CA PRO A 173 -55.40 -22.71 -62.68
C PRO A 173 -56.87 -22.49 -62.30
N GLN A 174 -57.74 -22.26 -63.29
CA GLN A 174 -59.19 -22.57 -63.29
C GLN A 174 -59.74 -22.27 -64.71
N GLN A 175 -59.91 -23.28 -65.58
CA GLN A 175 -61.06 -24.19 -65.75
C GLN A 175 -62.22 -23.58 -66.56
N GLY A 176 -62.42 -24.14 -67.76
CA GLY A 176 -63.49 -23.86 -68.72
C GLY A 176 -63.19 -24.52 -70.05
#